data_AF-A0A2M8L349-F1
#
_entry.id   AF-A0A2M8L349-F1
#
_cell.length_a   1.000
_cell.length_b   1.000
_cell.length_c   1.000
_cell.angle_alpha   90.00
_cell.angle_beta   90.00
_cell.angle_gamma   90.00
#
_symmetry.space_group_name_H-M   'P 1'
#
loop_
_entity.id
_entity.type
_entity.pdbx_description
1 polymer ?
#
loop_
_entity_poly.entity_id
_entity_poly.type
_entity_poly.pdbx_seq_one_letter_code
_entity_poly.pdbx_strand_id
1 'polypeptide(L)'
;MLIREVQDVEKSAFNSFAPHPLQSWEWGEFRQNLGQKVLRLGVFDGKKLVSGYQATVHPIPHTSYSIIYLPKGPLPDKLMLQSLAKIGKQENAIFVKMEPAIQKASGFENIHKFLLENNCRVGKPNFPKYTFYLDLTKKEEDLMQAMHPKTRYNLRLAQKYGVTVTEENSPEMFETHLNLLFETTKRQGFYVHTPDYHRKMWEILQPAGITHLLVAKYKGKP
;
A
#
# COMPACT_ATOMS: atom_id res chain seq x y z
N MET A 1 4.76 17.06 -21.73
CA MET A 1 5.03 16.37 -20.45
C MET A 1 6.20 15.42 -20.64
N LEU A 2 7.06 15.29 -19.62
CA LEU A 2 8.25 14.43 -19.60
C LEU A 2 8.16 13.46 -18.42
N ILE A 3 8.55 12.20 -18.61
CA ILE A 3 8.71 11.26 -17.50
C ILE A 3 10.20 11.04 -17.23
N ARG A 4 10.61 11.22 -15.96
CA ARG A 4 11.96 10.93 -15.49
C ARG A 4 11.94 10.39 -14.06
N GLU A 5 13.08 9.89 -13.60
CA GLU A 5 13.22 9.58 -12.18
C GLU A 5 13.11 10.85 -11.34
N VAL A 6 12.41 10.75 -10.21
CA VAL A 6 12.34 11.82 -9.21
C VAL A 6 13.59 11.80 -8.33
N GLN A 7 14.01 12.99 -7.92
CA GLN A 7 15.14 13.23 -7.03
C GLN A 7 14.68 13.35 -5.58
N ASP A 8 15.57 13.12 -4.62
CA ASP A 8 15.26 13.16 -3.18
C ASP A 8 14.67 14.51 -2.74
N VAL A 9 15.12 15.62 -3.35
CA VAL A 9 14.58 16.96 -3.10
C VAL A 9 13.10 17.11 -3.50
N GLU A 10 12.58 16.19 -4.32
CA GLU A 10 11.20 16.15 -4.79
C GLU A 10 10.32 15.22 -3.94
N LYS A 11 10.87 14.59 -2.90
CA LYS A 11 10.17 13.62 -2.04
C LYS A 11 8.81 14.11 -1.53
N SER A 12 8.78 15.33 -0.97
CA SER A 12 7.54 15.89 -0.42
C SER A 12 6.47 16.08 -1.49
N ALA A 13 6.86 16.60 -2.66
CA ALA A 13 5.96 16.76 -3.80
C ALA A 13 5.54 15.40 -4.39
N PHE A 14 6.42 14.40 -4.41
CA PHE A 14 6.08 13.05 -4.84
C PHE A 14 5.02 12.42 -3.94
N ASN A 15 5.18 12.54 -2.61
CA ASN A 15 4.23 11.99 -1.64
C ASN A 15 2.84 12.63 -1.72
N SER A 16 2.72 13.90 -2.12
CA SER A 16 1.40 14.53 -2.28
C SER A 16 0.58 13.95 -3.43
N PHE A 17 1.22 13.25 -4.38
CA PHE A 17 0.55 12.54 -5.47
C PHE A 17 0.33 11.05 -5.20
N ALA A 18 0.79 10.50 -4.07
CA ALA A 18 0.68 9.08 -3.78
C ALA A 18 -0.79 8.69 -3.49
N PRO A 19 -1.47 7.91 -4.35
CA PRO A 19 -2.88 7.56 -4.14
C PRO A 19 -3.09 6.50 -3.05
N HIS A 20 -2.01 5.90 -2.56
CA HIS A 20 -2.03 4.77 -1.64
C HIS A 20 -0.70 4.71 -0.87
N PRO A 21 -0.66 4.22 0.39
CA PRO A 21 0.59 4.10 1.15
C PRO A 21 1.71 3.32 0.42
N LEU A 22 1.35 2.32 -0.38
CA LEU A 22 2.28 1.56 -1.22
C LEU A 22 2.99 2.38 -2.31
N GLN A 23 2.51 3.61 -2.57
CA GLN A 23 3.10 4.56 -3.49
C GLN A 23 3.82 5.71 -2.75
N SER A 24 3.89 5.71 -1.41
CA SER A 24 4.68 6.69 -0.66
C SER A 24 6.18 6.43 -0.78
N TRP A 25 6.98 7.48 -0.75
CA TRP A 25 8.44 7.40 -0.82
C TRP A 25 9.01 6.40 0.19
N GLU A 26 8.47 6.43 1.41
CA GLU A 26 8.85 5.58 2.54
C GLU A 26 8.54 4.11 2.30
N TRP A 27 7.44 3.80 1.60
CA TRP A 27 7.22 2.43 1.16
C TRP A 27 8.34 1.98 0.21
N GLY A 28 8.78 2.85 -0.70
CA GLY A 28 9.94 2.60 -1.55
C GLY A 28 11.21 2.34 -0.76
N GLU A 29 11.51 3.16 0.26
CA GLU A 29 12.67 2.96 1.14
C GLU A 29 12.61 1.60 1.84
N PHE A 30 11.42 1.22 2.31
CA PHE A 30 11.18 -0.10 2.88
C PHE A 30 11.45 -1.23 1.88
N ARG A 31 10.99 -1.10 0.63
CA ARG A 31 11.27 -2.10 -0.41
C ARG A 31 12.76 -2.17 -0.77
N GLN A 32 13.46 -1.03 -0.79
CA GLN A 32 14.92 -0.98 -1.00
C GLN A 32 15.67 -1.66 0.14
N ASN A 33 15.25 -1.46 1.40
CA ASN A 33 15.83 -2.13 2.55
C ASN A 33 15.66 -3.67 2.51
N LEU A 34 14.62 -4.15 1.83
CA LEU A 34 14.42 -5.58 1.52
C LEU A 34 15.23 -6.07 0.30
N GLY A 35 16.14 -5.25 -0.24
CA GLY A 35 17.02 -5.60 -1.35
C GLY A 35 16.38 -5.44 -2.73
N GLN A 36 15.24 -4.77 -2.83
CA GLN A 36 14.58 -4.58 -4.12
C GLN A 36 14.99 -3.27 -4.78
N LYS A 37 15.20 -3.32 -6.10
CA LYS A 37 15.33 -2.10 -6.89
C LYS A 37 13.97 -1.40 -6.99
N VAL A 38 13.94 -0.12 -6.62
CA VAL A 38 12.76 0.73 -6.70
C VAL A 38 12.98 1.77 -7.79
N LEU A 39 11.97 1.91 -8.65
CA LEU A 39 11.90 2.90 -9.71
C LEU A 39 10.90 3.95 -9.27
N ARG A 40 11.34 5.20 -9.07
CA ARG A 40 10.45 6.32 -8.72
C ARG A 40 10.34 7.27 -9.90
N LEU A 41 9.17 7.35 -10.50
CA LEU A 41 8.94 8.08 -11.76
C LEU A 41 8.01 9.26 -11.52
N GLY A 42 8.43 10.44 -11.97
CA GLY A 42 7.62 11.66 -11.97
C GLY A 42 7.22 12.07 -13.38
N VAL A 43 5.99 12.55 -13.53
CA VAL A 43 5.49 13.22 -14.73
C VAL A 43 5.66 14.72 -14.53
N PHE A 44 6.37 15.38 -15.43
CA PHE A 44 6.71 16.79 -15.36
C PHE A 44 6.07 17.58 -16.49
N ASP A 45 5.50 18.72 -16.13
CA ASP A 45 5.16 19.80 -17.05
C ASP A 45 6.16 20.94 -16.85
N GLY A 46 7.11 21.08 -17.77
CA GLY A 46 8.31 21.89 -17.56
C GLY A 46 9.11 21.40 -16.35
N LYS A 47 9.26 22.26 -15.33
CA LYS A 47 9.93 21.94 -14.06
C LYS A 47 8.96 21.46 -12.96
N LYS A 48 7.65 21.50 -13.19
CA LYS A 48 6.64 21.19 -12.19
C LYS A 48 6.30 19.71 -12.23
N LEU A 49 6.43 19.02 -11.09
CA LEU A 49 5.89 17.68 -10.91
C LEU A 49 4.36 17.74 -10.90
N VAL A 50 3.70 16.95 -11.75
CA VAL A 50 2.23 16.91 -11.88
C VAL A 50 1.63 15.55 -11.54
N SER A 51 2.45 14.50 -11.46
CA SER A 51 2.07 13.16 -11.00
C SER A 51 3.33 12.38 -10.63
N GLY A 52 3.21 11.42 -9.71
CA GLY A 52 4.31 10.53 -9.31
C GLY A 52 3.82 9.11 -9.08
N TYR A 53 4.67 8.13 -9.37
CA TYR A 53 4.41 6.73 -9.07
C TYR A 53 5.71 5.96 -8.91
N GLN A 54 5.64 4.80 -8.26
CA GLN A 54 6.80 3.94 -8.06
C GLN A 54 6.50 2.47 -8.34
N ALA A 55 7.50 1.79 -8.87
CA ALA A 55 7.46 0.37 -9.14
C ALA A 55 8.69 -0.34 -8.55
N THR A 56 8.55 -1.64 -8.32
CA THR A 56 9.63 -2.51 -7.85
C THR A 56 10.05 -3.46 -8.96
N VAL A 57 11.36 -3.69 -9.12
CA VAL A 57 11.91 -4.69 -10.06
C VAL A 57 12.22 -5.98 -9.30
N HIS A 58 11.73 -7.10 -9.82
CA HIS A 58 11.87 -8.43 -9.22
C HIS A 58 12.63 -9.35 -10.19
N PRO A 59 13.90 -9.67 -9.94
CA PRO A 59 14.65 -10.63 -10.75
C PRO A 59 14.01 -12.02 -10.70
N ILE A 60 13.97 -12.71 -11.83
CA ILE A 60 13.53 -14.11 -11.89
C ILE A 60 14.74 -15.00 -11.60
N PRO A 61 14.69 -15.85 -10.55
CA PRO A 61 15.80 -16.72 -10.18
C PRO A 61 16.34 -17.53 -11.37
N HIS A 62 17.67 -17.61 -11.48
CA HIS A 62 18.38 -18.37 -12.51
C HIS A 62 18.22 -17.86 -13.95
N THR A 63 17.76 -16.62 -14.16
CA THR A 63 17.64 -16.01 -15.49
C THR A 63 18.14 -14.57 -15.49
N SER A 64 18.31 -13.97 -16.67
CA SER A 64 18.56 -12.52 -16.84
C SER A 64 17.27 -11.68 -16.88
N TYR A 65 16.11 -12.32 -16.73
CA TYR A 65 14.81 -11.66 -16.83
C TYR A 65 14.31 -11.14 -15.49
N SER A 66 13.42 -10.17 -15.55
CA SER A 66 12.76 -9.59 -14.38
C SER A 66 11.25 -9.42 -14.56
N ILE A 67 10.58 -9.03 -13.49
CA ILE A 67 9.19 -8.56 -13.49
C ILE A 67 9.18 -7.18 -12.83
N ILE A 68 8.51 -6.22 -13.46
CA ILE A 68 8.24 -4.92 -12.82
C ILE A 68 6.84 -4.94 -12.23
N TYR A 69 6.70 -4.49 -10.99
CA TYR A 69 5.42 -4.43 -10.30
C TYR A 69 5.11 -3.02 -9.80
N LEU A 70 3.98 -2.47 -10.25
CA LEU A 70 3.40 -1.17 -9.88
C LEU A 70 2.10 -1.40 -9.07
N PRO A 71 2.19 -1.58 -7.74
CA PRO A 71 1.03 -1.79 -6.88
C PRO A 71 0.31 -0.48 -6.57
N LYS A 72 -1.02 -0.44 -6.75
CA LYS A 72 -1.87 0.69 -6.37
C LYS A 72 -1.39 2.02 -6.96
N GLY A 73 -0.83 1.98 -8.16
CA GLY A 73 -0.40 3.17 -8.90
C GLY A 73 -1.58 4.07 -9.33
N PRO A 74 -1.28 5.24 -9.90
CA PRO A 74 -2.30 6.16 -10.43
C PRO A 74 -3.00 5.57 -11.67
N LEU A 75 -4.00 6.30 -12.17
CA LEU A 75 -4.69 5.95 -13.42
C LEU A 75 -3.68 5.90 -14.59
N PRO A 76 -3.52 4.75 -15.28
CA PRO A 76 -2.58 4.67 -16.39
C PRO A 76 -3.03 5.52 -17.58
N ASP A 77 -2.10 6.25 -18.17
CA ASP A 77 -2.28 6.97 -19.43
C ASP A 77 -1.28 6.50 -20.50
N LYS A 78 -1.40 7.02 -21.73
CA LYS A 78 -0.57 6.58 -22.85
C LYS A 78 0.92 6.86 -22.62
N LEU A 79 1.25 7.97 -21.96
CA LEU A 79 2.63 8.37 -21.69
C LEU A 79 3.28 7.43 -20.66
N MET A 80 2.54 7.08 -19.60
CA MET A 80 2.93 6.09 -18.60
C MET A 80 3.16 4.73 -19.23
N LEU A 81 2.24 4.24 -20.07
CA LEU A 81 2.38 2.93 -20.72
C LEU A 81 3.63 2.89 -21.62
N GLN A 82 3.90 3.95 -22.38
CA GLN A 82 5.11 4.06 -23.20
C GLN A 82 6.40 4.09 -22.36
N SER A 83 6.39 4.84 -21.26
CA SER A 83 7.52 4.90 -20.33
C SER A 83 7.78 3.55 -19.67
N LEU A 84 6.75 2.89 -19.14
CA LEU A 84 6.85 1.56 -18.53
C LEU A 84 7.31 0.49 -19.52
N ALA A 85 6.86 0.55 -20.78
CA ALA A 85 7.34 -0.36 -21.82
C ALA A 85 8.83 -0.14 -22.14
N LYS A 86 9.31 1.11 -22.16
CA LYS A 86 10.73 1.42 -22.35
C LYS A 86 11.57 0.91 -21.18
N ILE A 87 11.14 1.19 -19.96
CA ILE A 87 11.82 0.74 -18.74
C ILE A 87 11.81 -0.78 -18.64
N GLY A 88 10.69 -1.42 -18.97
CA GLY A 88 10.60 -2.88 -19.03
C GLY A 88 11.66 -3.50 -19.93
N LYS A 89 11.94 -2.90 -21.10
CA LYS A 89 13.05 -3.35 -21.96
C LYS A 89 14.42 -3.14 -21.33
N GLN A 90 14.64 -2.00 -20.66
CA GLN A 90 15.91 -1.69 -20.00
C GLN A 90 16.21 -2.63 -18.82
N GLU A 91 15.17 -3.06 -18.11
CA GLU A 91 15.27 -3.98 -16.96
C GLU A 91 15.16 -5.47 -17.34
N ASN A 92 15.17 -5.80 -18.64
CA ASN A 92 14.91 -7.17 -19.14
C ASN A 92 13.62 -7.78 -18.56
N ALA A 93 12.58 -6.97 -18.38
CA ALA A 93 11.34 -7.40 -17.78
C ALA A 93 10.46 -8.18 -18.77
N ILE A 94 10.01 -9.38 -18.40
CA ILE A 94 9.07 -10.16 -19.23
C ILE A 94 7.66 -9.56 -19.24
N PHE A 95 7.30 -8.81 -18.20
CA PHE A 95 6.10 -7.97 -18.17
C PHE A 95 6.20 -6.90 -17.09
N VAL A 96 5.38 -5.87 -17.24
CA VAL A 96 5.07 -4.88 -16.20
C VAL A 96 3.66 -5.17 -15.67
N LYS A 97 3.54 -5.51 -14.39
CA LYS A 97 2.24 -5.71 -13.73
C LYS A 97 1.80 -4.43 -13.05
N MET A 98 0.64 -3.92 -13.44
CA MET A 98 0.02 -2.74 -12.83
C MET A 98 -1.28 -3.16 -12.13
N GLU A 99 -1.48 -2.65 -10.92
CA GLU A 99 -2.76 -2.79 -10.18
C GLU A 99 -3.21 -1.41 -9.71
N PRO A 100 -3.71 -0.53 -10.60
CA PRO A 100 -3.97 0.86 -10.28
C PRO A 100 -5.05 1.02 -9.19
N ALA A 101 -4.96 2.08 -8.40
CA ALA A 101 -5.86 2.38 -7.28
C ALA A 101 -7.21 2.94 -7.75
N ILE A 102 -7.96 2.15 -8.52
CA ILE A 102 -9.23 2.55 -9.15
C ILE A 102 -10.39 1.77 -8.55
N GLN A 103 -11.46 2.47 -8.18
CA GLN A 103 -12.72 1.85 -7.78
C GLN A 103 -13.62 1.62 -8.99
N LYS A 104 -14.37 0.52 -9.01
CA LYS A 104 -15.22 0.15 -10.16
C LYS A 104 -16.23 1.25 -10.54
N ALA A 105 -16.78 1.93 -9.53
CA ALA A 105 -17.75 3.02 -9.72
C ALA A 105 -17.15 4.26 -10.43
N SER A 106 -15.83 4.37 -10.52
CA SER A 106 -15.12 5.56 -11.00
C SER A 106 -14.53 5.33 -12.39
N GLY A 107 -15.36 5.13 -13.41
CA GLY A 107 -14.92 5.06 -14.81
C GLY A 107 -14.12 3.81 -15.19
N PHE A 108 -14.28 2.71 -14.45
CA PHE A 108 -13.52 1.46 -14.64
C PHE A 108 -13.68 0.85 -16.04
N GLU A 109 -14.87 0.96 -16.65
CA GLU A 109 -15.10 0.42 -18.00
C GLU A 109 -14.26 1.14 -19.05
N ASN A 110 -14.13 2.46 -18.94
CA ASN A 110 -13.32 3.27 -19.86
C ASN A 110 -11.83 2.92 -19.75
N ILE A 111 -11.31 2.81 -18.52
CA ILE A 111 -9.90 2.44 -18.34
C ILE A 111 -9.61 1.00 -18.77
N HIS A 112 -10.54 0.06 -18.52
CA HIS A 112 -10.39 -1.32 -18.94
C HIS A 112 -10.28 -1.43 -20.46
N LYS A 113 -11.17 -0.75 -21.19
CA LYS A 113 -11.12 -0.65 -22.65
C LYS A 113 -9.81 -0.01 -23.13
N PHE A 114 -9.44 1.13 -22.56
CA PHE A 114 -8.20 1.84 -22.87
C PHE A 114 -6.96 0.94 -22.73
N LEU A 115 -6.86 0.19 -21.64
CA LEU A 115 -5.71 -0.70 -21.39
C LEU A 115 -5.62 -1.81 -22.44
N LEU A 116 -6.74 -2.45 -22.80
CA LEU A 116 -6.78 -3.50 -23.82
C LEU A 116 -6.39 -2.97 -25.20
N GLU A 117 -6.86 -1.78 -25.56
CA GLU A 117 -6.50 -1.10 -26.82
C GLU A 117 -5.02 -0.68 -26.86
N ASN A 118 -4.35 -0.59 -25.71
CA ASN A 118 -2.93 -0.23 -25.58
C ASN A 118 -2.05 -1.43 -25.19
N ASN A 119 -2.33 -2.61 -25.74
CA ASN A 119 -1.53 -3.84 -25.61
C ASN A 119 -1.37 -4.38 -24.17
N CYS A 120 -2.20 -3.93 -23.22
CA CYS A 120 -2.23 -4.53 -21.88
C CYS A 120 -3.09 -5.80 -21.88
N ARG A 121 -2.83 -6.70 -20.93
CA ARG A 121 -3.63 -7.91 -20.70
C ARG A 121 -4.13 -7.94 -19.27
N VAL A 122 -5.31 -8.53 -19.08
CA VAL A 122 -5.87 -8.73 -17.73
C VAL A 122 -5.03 -9.79 -17.01
N GLY A 123 -4.37 -9.38 -15.93
CA GLY A 123 -3.59 -10.27 -15.06
C GLY A 123 -4.38 -10.78 -13.86
N LYS A 124 -3.86 -11.82 -13.20
CA LYS A 124 -4.36 -12.25 -11.89
C LYS A 124 -4.08 -11.15 -10.86
N PRO A 125 -5.07 -10.66 -10.10
CA PRO A 125 -4.86 -9.62 -9.11
C PRO A 125 -4.08 -10.16 -7.90
N ASN A 126 -3.20 -9.35 -7.31
CA ASN A 126 -2.60 -9.62 -5.99
C ASN A 126 -3.48 -9.05 -4.87
N PHE A 127 -4.25 -7.98 -5.14
CA PHE A 127 -5.19 -7.41 -4.18
C PHE A 127 -6.58 -8.04 -4.31
N PRO A 128 -7.36 -8.14 -3.22
CA PRO A 128 -8.76 -8.51 -3.31
C PRO A 128 -9.53 -7.50 -4.16
N LYS A 129 -10.53 -8.00 -4.90
CA LYS A 129 -11.40 -7.16 -5.75
C LYS A 129 -12.36 -6.29 -4.94
N TYR A 130 -12.68 -6.71 -3.73
CA TYR A 130 -13.64 -6.07 -2.85
C TYR A 130 -12.96 -5.67 -1.55
N THR A 131 -13.13 -4.40 -1.17
CA THR A 131 -12.59 -3.81 0.05
C THR A 131 -13.72 -3.05 0.73
N PHE A 132 -13.81 -3.13 2.06
CA PHE A 132 -14.73 -2.32 2.84
C PHE A 132 -14.12 -0.94 3.09
N TYR A 133 -14.85 0.11 2.72
CA TYR A 133 -14.47 1.49 3.01
C TYR A 133 -15.45 2.06 4.05
N LEU A 134 -14.91 2.63 5.12
CA LEU A 134 -15.66 3.39 6.10
C LEU A 134 -15.38 4.88 5.85
N ASP A 135 -16.44 5.63 5.58
CA ASP A 135 -16.36 7.07 5.35
C ASP A 135 -16.25 7.83 6.68
N LEU A 136 -15.01 8.19 7.04
CA LEU A 136 -14.70 8.89 8.28
C LEU A 136 -15.06 10.39 8.26
N THR A 137 -15.63 10.91 7.17
CA THR A 137 -16.15 12.30 7.14
C THR A 137 -17.49 12.42 7.88
N LYS A 138 -18.15 11.29 8.15
CA LYS A 138 -19.40 11.21 8.92
C LYS A 138 -19.15 11.40 10.41
N LYS A 139 -20.19 11.82 11.12
CA LYS A 139 -20.17 11.92 12.58
C LYS A 139 -20.09 10.53 13.22
N GLU A 140 -19.49 10.45 14.40
CA GLU A 140 -19.33 9.20 15.13
C GLU A 140 -20.69 8.53 15.43
N GLU A 141 -21.71 9.32 15.77
CA GLU A 141 -23.05 8.81 16.04
C GLU A 141 -23.67 8.14 14.81
N ASP A 142 -23.49 8.75 13.63
CA ASP A 142 -24.00 8.23 12.36
C ASP A 142 -23.26 6.93 11.98
N LEU A 143 -21.94 6.89 12.18
CA LEU A 143 -21.13 5.69 11.99
C LEU A 143 -21.60 4.55 12.90
N MET A 144 -21.82 4.84 14.18
CA MET A 144 -22.32 3.85 15.15
C MET A 144 -23.71 3.34 14.75
N GLN A 145 -24.63 4.22 14.38
CA GLN A 145 -25.98 3.84 13.94
C GLN A 145 -25.98 2.95 12.69
N ALA A 146 -25.06 3.20 11.75
CA ALA A 146 -24.91 2.40 10.54
C ALA A 146 -24.34 0.98 10.79
N MET A 147 -23.71 0.72 11.94
CA MET A 147 -23.19 -0.61 12.27
C MET A 147 -24.33 -1.63 12.47
N HIS A 148 -24.04 -2.92 12.31
CA HIS A 148 -24.97 -3.97 12.71
C HIS A 148 -25.26 -3.89 14.23
N PRO A 149 -26.50 -4.12 14.70
CA PRO A 149 -26.85 -3.99 16.13
C PRO A 149 -25.94 -4.77 17.08
N LYS A 150 -25.55 -6.00 16.69
CA LYS A 150 -24.62 -6.84 17.47
C LYS A 150 -23.23 -6.21 17.60
N THR A 151 -22.75 -5.51 16.57
CA THR A 151 -21.46 -4.81 16.61
C THR A 151 -21.49 -3.68 17.64
N ARG A 152 -22.51 -2.83 17.60
CA ARG A 152 -22.70 -1.75 18.60
C ARG A 152 -22.78 -2.31 20.03
N TYR A 153 -23.55 -3.38 20.22
CA TYR A 153 -23.71 -4.02 21.51
C TYR A 153 -22.36 -4.52 22.05
N ASN A 154 -21.59 -5.25 21.24
CA ASN A 154 -20.29 -5.77 21.65
C ASN A 154 -19.27 -4.68 21.96
N LEU A 155 -19.28 -3.57 21.21
CA LEU A 155 -18.40 -2.42 21.46
C LEU A 155 -18.67 -1.82 22.84
N ARG A 156 -19.94 -1.53 23.14
CA ARG A 156 -20.37 -1.04 24.48
C ARG A 156 -20.08 -2.04 25.59
N LEU A 157 -20.24 -3.33 25.31
CA LEU A 157 -19.97 -4.39 26.26
C LEU A 157 -18.48 -4.43 26.62
N ALA A 158 -17.58 -4.36 25.64
CA ALA A 158 -16.14 -4.31 25.86
C ALA A 158 -15.74 -3.08 26.71
N GLN A 159 -16.28 -1.91 26.37
CA GLN A 159 -16.06 -0.67 27.15
C GLN A 159 -16.58 -0.80 28.59
N LYS A 160 -17.78 -1.38 28.78
CA LYS A 160 -18.36 -1.64 30.10
C LYS A 160 -17.49 -2.57 30.95
N TYR A 161 -16.82 -3.54 30.32
CA TYR A 161 -15.87 -4.41 31.00
C TYR A 161 -14.49 -3.76 31.21
N GLY A 162 -14.29 -2.50 30.83
CA GLY A 162 -13.06 -1.76 31.07
C GLY A 162 -11.98 -2.03 30.02
N VAL A 163 -12.35 -2.41 28.79
CA VAL A 163 -11.42 -2.42 27.66
C VAL A 163 -11.18 -0.98 27.19
N THR A 164 -9.91 -0.58 27.12
CA THR A 164 -9.48 0.73 26.60
C THR A 164 -8.61 0.56 25.38
N VAL A 165 -8.70 1.48 24.41
CA VAL A 165 -7.82 1.48 23.23
C VAL A 165 -6.98 2.75 23.23
N THR A 166 -5.67 2.60 23.09
CA THR A 166 -4.72 3.71 23.00
C THR A 166 -3.75 3.48 21.85
N GLU A 167 -3.26 4.55 21.25
CA GLU A 167 -2.11 4.47 20.35
C GLU A 167 -0.83 4.31 21.19
N GLU A 168 -0.06 3.25 20.94
CA GLU A 168 1.14 2.92 21.70
C GLU A 168 2.23 2.38 20.78
N ASN A 169 3.07 3.29 20.26
CA ASN A 169 4.09 3.00 19.26
C ASN A 169 5.47 2.63 19.87
N SER A 170 5.53 2.21 21.14
CA SER A 170 6.82 1.89 21.77
C SER A 170 7.43 0.62 21.16
N PRO A 171 8.77 0.50 21.11
CA PRO A 171 9.43 -0.72 20.64
C PRO A 171 8.98 -1.98 21.39
N GLU A 172 8.78 -1.88 22.70
CA GLU A 172 8.33 -3.01 23.54
C GLU A 172 6.91 -3.46 23.16
N MET A 173 6.04 -2.50 22.85
CA MET A 173 4.68 -2.78 22.45
C MET A 173 4.59 -3.32 21.02
N PHE A 174 5.48 -2.87 20.15
CA PHE A 174 5.62 -3.45 18.82
C PHE A 174 6.04 -4.93 18.88
N GLU A 175 7.00 -5.30 19.73
CA GLU A 175 7.37 -6.71 19.92
C GLU A 175 6.22 -7.53 20.53
N THR A 176 5.45 -6.93 21.45
CA THR A 176 4.22 -7.55 21.97
C THR A 176 3.19 -7.81 20.86
N HIS A 177 2.98 -6.84 19.98
CA HIS A 177 2.13 -6.98 18.80
C HIS A 177 2.62 -8.10 17.87
N LEU A 178 3.92 -8.19 17.60
CA LEU A 178 4.47 -9.28 16.80
C LEU A 178 4.17 -10.65 17.41
N ASN A 179 4.39 -10.81 18.71
CA ASN A 179 4.08 -12.07 19.40
C ASN A 179 2.59 -12.45 19.22
N LEU A 180 1.68 -11.50 19.46
CA LEU A 180 0.23 -11.71 19.29
C LEU A 180 -0.15 -12.04 17.84
N LEU A 181 0.50 -11.40 16.85
CA LEU A 181 0.30 -11.68 15.43
C LEU A 181 0.68 -13.13 15.10
N PHE A 182 1.85 -13.60 15.54
CA PHE A 182 2.32 -14.95 15.24
C PHE A 182 1.57 -16.05 16.00
N GLU A 183 1.11 -15.77 17.23
CA GLU A 183 0.19 -16.67 17.92
C GLU A 183 -1.14 -16.79 17.16
N THR A 184 -1.64 -15.68 16.63
CA THR A 184 -2.89 -15.63 15.87
C THR A 184 -2.76 -16.37 14.54
N THR A 185 -1.66 -16.18 13.82
CA THR A 185 -1.42 -16.86 12.53
C THR A 185 -1.30 -18.36 12.71
N LYS A 186 -0.61 -18.82 13.76
CA LYS A 186 -0.53 -20.24 14.14
C LYS A 186 -1.91 -20.81 14.47
N ARG A 187 -2.71 -20.09 15.25
CA ARG A 187 -4.05 -20.51 15.67
C ARG A 187 -5.05 -20.59 14.51
N GLN A 188 -4.95 -19.66 13.56
CA GLN A 188 -5.89 -19.53 12.44
C GLN A 188 -5.40 -20.21 11.16
N GLY A 189 -4.14 -20.65 11.09
CA GLY A 189 -3.59 -21.39 9.96
C GLY A 189 -3.34 -20.56 8.70
N PHE A 190 -2.96 -19.29 8.83
CA PHE A 190 -2.59 -18.44 7.69
C PHE A 190 -1.15 -17.93 7.79
N TYR A 191 -0.59 -17.53 6.65
CA TYR A 191 0.77 -17.04 6.56
C TYR A 191 0.83 -15.51 6.61
N VAL A 192 1.84 -14.99 7.31
CA VAL A 192 2.25 -13.58 7.30
C VAL A 192 3.74 -13.51 6.98
N HIS A 193 4.24 -12.30 6.72
CA HIS A 193 5.66 -12.08 6.53
C HIS A 193 6.46 -12.36 7.83
N THR A 194 7.77 -12.52 7.70
CA THR A 194 8.66 -12.84 8.82
C THR A 194 8.71 -11.70 9.85
N PRO A 195 9.11 -11.96 11.11
CA PRO A 195 9.29 -10.89 12.10
C PRO A 195 10.24 -9.77 11.61
N ASP A 196 11.32 -10.15 10.92
CA ASP A 196 12.28 -9.21 10.32
C ASP A 196 11.62 -8.27 9.29
N TYR A 197 10.72 -8.78 8.46
CA TYR A 197 9.97 -7.95 7.50
C TYR A 197 9.15 -6.89 8.23
N HIS A 198 8.46 -7.27 9.32
CA HIS A 198 7.64 -6.34 10.09
C HIS A 198 8.50 -5.30 10.82
N ARG A 199 9.66 -5.68 11.39
CA ARG A 199 10.59 -4.74 12.04
C ARG A 199 11.12 -3.70 11.04
N LYS A 200 11.61 -4.14 9.89
CA LYS A 200 12.09 -3.23 8.82
C LYS A 200 10.99 -2.30 8.31
N MET A 201 9.76 -2.80 8.22
CA MET A 201 8.61 -1.98 7.86
C MET A 201 8.35 -0.91 8.93
N TRP A 202 8.34 -1.30 10.21
CA TRP A 202 8.09 -0.40 11.33
C TRP A 202 9.17 0.69 11.45
N GLU A 203 10.44 0.32 11.37
CA GLU A 203 11.60 1.23 11.44
C GLU A 203 11.53 2.38 10.43
N ILE A 204 10.89 2.15 9.27
CA ILE A 204 10.82 3.13 8.19
C ILE A 204 9.46 3.87 8.18
N LEU A 205 8.36 3.15 8.35
CA LEU A 205 7.01 3.71 8.18
C LEU A 205 6.49 4.40 9.45
N GLN A 206 6.93 4.00 10.64
CA GLN A 206 6.46 4.61 11.88
C GLN A 206 7.01 6.04 12.06
N PRO A 207 8.31 6.32 11.87
CA PRO A 207 8.82 7.69 11.96
C PRO A 207 8.21 8.64 10.92
N ALA A 208 7.67 8.09 9.83
CA ALA A 208 6.97 8.82 8.79
C ALA A 208 5.48 9.07 9.07
N GLY A 209 4.95 8.57 10.19
CA GLY A 209 3.53 8.68 10.55
C GLY A 209 2.61 7.90 9.62
N ILE A 210 3.10 6.83 8.97
CA ILE A 210 2.29 5.98 8.09
C ILE A 210 1.70 4.79 8.85
N THR A 211 2.44 4.24 9.81
CA THR A 211 2.00 3.10 10.63
C THR A 211 1.81 3.51 12.08
N HIS A 212 0.68 3.11 12.65
CA HIS A 212 0.29 3.36 14.04
C HIS A 212 -0.14 2.05 14.68
N LEU A 213 0.24 1.83 15.94
CA LEU A 213 -0.17 0.67 16.72
C LEU A 213 -1.27 1.06 17.71
N LEU A 214 -2.48 0.57 17.46
CA LEU A 214 -3.62 0.71 18.37
C LEU A 214 -3.72 -0.54 19.25
N VAL A 215 -3.60 -0.35 20.57
CA VAL A 215 -3.55 -1.43 21.56
C VAL A 215 -4.81 -1.41 22.40
N ALA A 216 -5.57 -2.50 22.36
CA ALA A 216 -6.68 -2.73 23.26
C ALA A 216 -6.16 -3.38 24.55
N LYS A 217 -6.42 -2.78 25.71
CA LYS A 217 -6.01 -3.32 27.02
C LYS A 217 -7.23 -3.69 27.86
N TYR A 218 -7.20 -4.86 28.48
CA TYR A 218 -8.14 -5.28 29.52
C TYR A 218 -7.38 -5.52 30.83
N LYS A 219 -7.76 -4.80 31.90
CA LYS A 219 -7.06 -4.86 33.21
C LYS A 219 -5.54 -4.65 33.07
N GLY A 220 -5.15 -3.70 32.21
CA GLY A 220 -3.75 -3.35 31.96
C GLY A 220 -2.96 -4.29 31.05
N LYS A 221 -3.59 -5.34 30.51
CA LYS A 221 -2.94 -6.31 29.61
C LYS A 221 -3.44 -6.17 28.17
N PRO A 222 -2.53 -6.15 27.17
CA PRO A 222 -2.90 -6.25 25.76
C PRO A 222 -3.44 -7.64 25.40
#